data_AF-A0A5K0ZXP6-F1
#
_entry.id   AF-A0A5K0ZXP6-F1
#
_cell.length_a   1.000
_cell.length_b   1.000
_cell.length_c   1.000
_cell.angle_alpha   90.00
_cell.angle_beta   90.00
_cell.angle_gamma   90.00
#
_symmetry.space_group_name_H-M   'P 1'
#
loop_
_entity.id
_entity.type
_entity.pdbx_description
1 polymer ?
#
loop_
_entity_poly.entity_id
_entity_poly.type
_entity_poly.pdbx_seq_one_letter_code
_entity_poly.pdbx_strand_id
1 'polypeptide(L)'
;VPLYVATKMASIRKSSLLVPSADTYARSALRWVGYEPRCTPYWPHSVLWLLASLLPESAIDAWRLKFCLAIRKRGQAKDSRKKE
;
A
#
# COMPACT_ATOMS: atom_id res chain seq x y z
N VAL A 1 -7.27 -4.96 2.10
CA VAL A 1 -5.84 -4.91 1.72
C VAL A 1 -5.29 -3.58 2.19
N PRO A 2 -4.20 -3.55 2.99
CA PRO A 2 -3.56 -2.28 3.37
C PRO A 2 -3.16 -1.52 2.10
N LEU A 3 -3.63 -0.28 1.94
CA LEU A 3 -3.03 0.61 0.96
C LEU A 3 -1.71 1.17 1.53
N TYR A 4 -1.18 2.26 0.99
CA TYR A 4 0.10 2.81 1.44
C TYR A 4 0.05 3.22 2.92
N VAL A 5 1.10 2.85 3.67
CA VAL A 5 1.32 3.20 5.07
C VAL A 5 2.71 3.82 5.20
N ALA A 6 2.84 4.85 6.03
CA ALA A 6 4.11 5.51 6.28
C ALA A 6 5.05 4.61 7.08
N THR A 7 5.90 3.87 6.37
CA THR A 7 6.90 2.94 6.91
C THR A 7 8.27 3.20 6.30
N LYS A 8 9.33 2.82 7.03
CA LYS A 8 10.70 2.85 6.49
C LYS A 8 10.86 1.97 5.25
N MET A 9 10.18 0.81 5.21
CA MET A 9 10.19 -0.10 4.06
C MET A 9 9.61 0.54 2.81
N ALA A 10 8.49 1.27 2.93
CA ALA A 10 7.89 1.99 1.82
C ALA A 10 8.64 3.30 1.46
N SER A 11 9.68 3.66 2.20
CA SER A 11 10.39 4.95 2.09
C SER A 11 9.49 6.19 2.29
N ILE A 12 8.33 6.02 2.92
CA ILE A 12 7.37 7.11 3.19
C ILE A 12 7.63 7.62 4.60
N ARG A 13 8.14 8.86 4.72
CA ARG A 13 8.49 9.47 6.02
C ARG A 13 7.35 10.27 6.66
N LYS A 14 6.45 10.84 5.86
CA LYS A 14 5.35 11.68 6.36
C LYS A 14 4.05 10.91 6.30
N SER A 15 3.34 10.85 7.43
CA SER A 15 1.96 10.41 7.46
C SER A 15 1.04 11.50 6.89
N SER A 16 -0.08 11.06 6.31
CA SER A 16 -1.15 11.91 5.80
C SER A 16 -2.49 11.19 5.96
N LEU A 17 -3.60 11.86 5.63
CA LEU A 17 -4.94 11.28 5.73
C LEU A 17 -5.13 10.02 4.87
N LEU A 18 -4.45 9.93 3.73
CA LEU A 18 -4.52 8.74 2.86
C LEU A 18 -3.40 7.73 3.14
N VAL A 19 -2.38 8.16 3.89
CA VAL A 19 -1.19 7.37 4.20
C VAL A 19 -0.95 7.42 5.71
N PRO A 20 -1.65 6.59 6.50
CA PRO A 20 -1.56 6.63 7.95
C PRO A 20 -0.13 6.27 8.41
N SER A 21 0.20 6.65 9.64
CA SER A 21 1.41 6.12 10.28
C SER A 21 1.26 4.62 10.54
N ALA A 22 2.39 3.92 10.68
CA ALA A 22 2.39 2.50 11.03
C ALA A 22 1.62 2.21 12.32
N ASP A 23 1.77 3.06 13.34
CA ASP A 23 1.07 2.94 14.63
C ASP A 23 -0.45 3.09 14.47
N THR A 24 -0.90 4.14 13.77
CA THR A 24 -2.33 4.38 13.54
C THR A 24 -2.96 3.23 12.77
N TYR A 25 -2.26 2.73 11.74
CA TYR A 25 -2.73 1.58 10.97
C TYR A 25 -2.79 0.32 11.85
N ALA A 26 -1.76 0.03 12.65
CA ALA A 26 -1.74 -1.12 13.55
C ALA A 26 -2.88 -1.07 14.58
N ARG A 27 -3.14 0.10 15.18
CA ARG A 27 -4.23 0.28 16.14
C ARG A 27 -5.60 0.02 15.51
N SER A 28 -5.80 0.46 14.27
CA SER A 28 -7.03 0.19 13.52
C SER A 28 -7.17 -1.29 13.16
N ALA A 29 -6.06 -1.94 12.78
CA ALA A 29 -6.03 -3.35 12.41
C ALA A 29 -6.35 -4.26 13.61
N LEU A 30 -5.81 -3.95 14.79
CA LEU A 30 -6.06 -4.70 16.02
C LEU A 30 -7.55 -4.71 16.40
N ARG A 31 -8.26 -3.60 16.17
CA ARG A 31 -9.71 -3.51 16.44
C ARG A 31 -10.56 -4.31 15.46
N TRP A 32 -9.99 -4.70 14.31
CA TRP A 32 -10.70 -5.41 13.24
C TRP A 32 -10.45 -6.92 13.24
N VAL A 33 -9.60 -7.41 14.15
CA VAL A 33 -9.35 -8.85 14.31
C VAL A 33 -10.65 -9.54 14.74
N GLY A 34 -11.04 -10.60 14.02
CA GLY A 34 -12.23 -11.40 14.32
C GLY A 34 -13.49 -11.03 13.55
N TYR A 35 -13.48 -9.95 12.74
CA TYR A 35 -14.65 -9.55 11.96
C TYR A 35 -14.69 -10.16 10.57
N GLU A 36 -13.63 -10.02 9.76
CA GLU A 36 -13.67 -10.39 8.35
C GLU A 36 -12.30 -10.81 7.80
N PRO A 37 -12.20 -11.81 6.90
CA PRO A 37 -10.93 -12.30 6.37
C PRO A 37 -10.20 -11.30 5.45
N ARG A 38 -10.93 -10.34 4.85
CA ARG A 38 -10.35 -9.25 4.06
C ARG A 38 -10.69 -7.91 4.70
N CYS A 39 -9.68 -7.21 5.19
CA CYS A 39 -9.87 -5.96 5.92
C CYS A 39 -9.09 -4.79 5.29
N THR A 40 -9.73 -3.61 5.24
CA THR A 40 -9.12 -2.27 5.12
C THR A 40 -9.43 -1.52 6.43
N PRO A 41 -8.65 -1.74 7.50
CA PRO A 41 -9.04 -1.34 8.85
C PRO A 41 -9.04 0.18 9.06
N TYR A 42 -8.43 0.91 8.12
CA TYR A 42 -8.36 2.36 8.12
C TYR A 42 -9.43 2.93 7.17
N TRP A 43 -10.41 3.66 7.71
CA TRP A 43 -11.59 4.11 6.95
C TRP A 43 -11.25 4.92 5.66
N PRO A 44 -10.20 5.78 5.61
CA PRO A 44 -9.83 6.46 4.36
C PRO A 44 -9.33 5.48 3.29
N HIS A 45 -8.71 4.37 3.69
CA HIS A 45 -8.36 3.29 2.76
C HIS A 45 -9.61 2.57 2.24
N SER A 46 -10.68 2.47 3.04
CA SER A 46 -11.96 1.92 2.58
C SER A 46 -12.60 2.79 1.50
N VAL A 47 -12.53 4.11 1.62
CA VAL A 47 -13.02 5.03 0.58
C VAL A 47 -12.20 4.90 -0.71
N LEU A 48 -10.87 4.86 -0.59
CA LEU A 48 -9.99 4.63 -1.74
C LEU A 48 -10.24 3.27 -2.40
N TRP A 49 -10.51 2.23 -1.60
CA TRP A 49 -10.84 0.91 -2.10
C TRP A 49 -12.18 0.90 -2.83
N LEU A 50 -13.19 1.59 -2.30
CA LEU A 50 -14.48 1.75 -2.96
C LEU A 50 -14.32 2.43 -4.33
N LEU A 51 -13.58 3.52 -4.39
CA LEU A 51 -13.28 4.20 -5.66
C LEU A 51 -12.53 3.28 -6.63
N ALA A 52 -11.56 2.51 -6.14
CA ALA A 52 -10.85 1.55 -6.97
C ALA A 52 -11.79 0.46 -7.50
N SER A 53 -12.75 -0.03 -6.69
CA SER A 53 -13.70 -1.07 -7.09
C SER A 53 -14.69 -0.66 -8.18
N LEU A 54 -14.77 0.64 -8.51
CA LEU A 54 -15.53 1.12 -9.68
C LEU A 54 -14.84 0.76 -11.01
N LEU A 55 -13.55 0.42 -10.98
CA LEU A 55 -12.81 -0.01 -12.15
C LEU A 55 -12.79 -1.55 -12.25
N PRO A 56 -12.67 -2.13 -13.46
CA PRO A 56 -12.50 -3.57 -13.62
C PRO A 56 -11.27 -4.08 -12.87
N GLU A 57 -11.39 -5.22 -12.17
CA GLU A 57 -10.28 -5.79 -11.40
C GLU A 57 -9.02 -6.01 -12.24
N SER A 58 -9.18 -6.47 -13.49
CA SER A 58 -8.07 -6.68 -14.43
C SER A 58 -7.27 -5.41 -14.71
N ALA A 59 -7.92 -4.25 -14.76
CA ALA A 59 -7.25 -2.97 -14.97
C ALA A 59 -6.44 -2.56 -13.73
N ILE A 60 -7.01 -2.74 -12.53
CA ILE A 60 -6.36 -2.44 -11.26
C ILE A 60 -5.14 -3.34 -11.06
N ASP A 61 -5.28 -4.64 -11.32
CA ASP A 61 -4.21 -5.62 -11.15
C ASP A 61 -3.09 -5.42 -12.16
N ALA A 62 -3.43 -5.15 -13.43
CA ALA A 62 -2.44 -4.79 -14.44
C ALA A 62 -1.67 -3.51 -14.05
N TRP A 63 -2.36 -2.50 -13.52
CA TRP A 63 -1.72 -1.27 -13.05
C TRP A 63 -0.80 -1.52 -11.85
N ARG A 64 -1.27 -2.26 -10.84
CA ARG A 64 -0.47 -2.65 -9.67
C ARG A 64 0.77 -3.43 -10.07
N LEU A 65 0.63 -4.41 -10.96
CA LEU A 65 1.76 -5.21 -11.43
C LEU A 65 2.80 -4.34 -12.14
N LYS A 66 2.37 -3.47 -13.07
CA LYS A 66 3.28 -2.53 -13.76
C LYS A 66 4.01 -1.63 -12.77
N PHE A 67 3.31 -1.12 -11.76
CA PHE A 67 3.91 -0.29 -10.72
C PHE A 67 4.97 -1.06 -9.90
N CYS A 68 4.66 -2.27 -9.43
CA CYS A 68 5.61 -3.12 -8.72
C CYS A 68 6.85 -3.45 -9.56
N LEU A 69 6.67 -3.76 -10.84
CA LEU A 69 7.77 -4.00 -11.77
C LEU A 69 8.66 -2.77 -11.95
N ALA A 70 8.07 -1.57 -12.01
CA ALA A 70 8.82 -0.32 -12.09
C ALA A 70 9.67 -0.05 -10.83
N ILE A 71 9.12 -0.30 -9.63
CA ILE A 71 9.87 -0.21 -8.38
C ILE A 71 11.04 -1.21 -8.40
N ARG A 72 10.79 -2.46 -8.77
CA ARG A 72 11.82 -3.50 -8.85
C ARG A 72 12.94 -3.10 -9.79
N LYS A 73 12.61 -2.62 -11.00
CA LYS A 73 13.60 -2.17 -11.99
C LYS A 73 14.48 -1.03 -11.44
N ARG A 74 13.88 -0.07 -10.72
CA ARG A 74 14.63 1.03 -10.06
C ARG A 74 15.55 0.51 -8.96
N GLY A 75 15.09 -0.46 -8.16
CA GLY A 75 15.91 -1.11 -7.13
C GLY A 75 17.12 -1.83 -7.73
N GLN A 76 16.90 -2.66 -8.75
CA GLN A 76 17.96 -3.38 -9.45
C GLN A 76 19.01 -2.44 -10.08
N ALA A 77 18.57 -1.33 -10.68
CA ALA A 77 19.47 -0.33 -11.25
C ALA A 77 20.29 0.43 -10.18
N LYS A 78 19.77 0.56 -8.95
CA LYS A 78 20.52 1.13 -7.83
C LYS A 78 21.57 0.16 -7.30
N ASP A 79 21.26 -1.13 -7.28
CA ASP A 79 22.19 -2.17 -6.82
C ASP A 79 23.32 -2.44 -7.82
N SER A 80 23.05 -2.36 -9.12
CA SER A 80 24.10 -2.50 -10.15
C SER A 80 25.14 -1.38 -10.06
N ARG A 81 24.71 -0.14 -9.82
CA ARG A 81 25.59 1.05 -9.66
C ARG A 81 26.48 1.01 -8.41
N LYS A 82 26.19 0.15 -7.43
CA LYS A 82 27.00 -0.01 -6.22
C LYS A 82 28.09 -1.06 -6.36
N LYS A 83 28.02 -1.90 -7.40
CA LYS A 83 28.98 -2.97 -7.67
C LYS A 83 30.13 -2.54 -8.59
N GLU A 84 29.95 -1.42 -9.31
CA GLU A 84 31.04 -0.63 -9.89
C GLU A 84 31.61 0.32 -8.84
#